data_AF-A0A8X7U7S5-F1
#
_entry.id   AF-A0A8X7U7S5-F1
#
_cell.length_a   1.000
_cell.length_b   1.000
_cell.length_c   1.000
_cell.angle_alpha   90.00
_cell.angle_beta   90.00
_cell.angle_gamma   90.00
#
_symmetry.space_group_name_H-M   'P 1'
#
loop_
_entity.id
_entity.type
_entity.pdbx_description
1 polymer ?
#
loop_
_entity_poly.entity_id
_entity_poly.type
_entity_poly.pdbx_seq_one_letter_code
_entity_poly.pdbx_strand_id
1 'polypeptide(L)'
;MYVWNTTIDGSCVQCHQHMETRDHLFFSCSYSATVLSKLARNLMGNHFSTTWSNIVIYASQKQSDGVKLCLTRYVLQETTYSIWRERNTRKHGDTKTPSEVLFRNIDRLVKNRTMSLTSPHAQRFATAYQAWIGAVP
;
A
#
# COMPACT_ATOMS: atom_id res chain seq x y z
N MET A 1 -13.57 -15.41 7.72
CA MET A 1 -13.79 -15.25 9.17
C MET A 1 -15.27 -15.06 9.56
N TYR A 2 -16.18 -14.65 8.67
CA TYR A 2 -17.64 -14.56 8.97
C TYR A 2 -18.34 -15.92 9.15
N VAL A 3 -17.77 -17.00 8.59
CA VAL A 3 -18.40 -18.33 8.54
C VAL A 3 -18.61 -18.97 9.92
N TRP A 4 -17.92 -18.50 10.96
CA TRP A 4 -17.92 -19.14 12.28
C TRP A 4 -18.75 -18.40 13.35
N ASN A 5 -19.23 -17.18 13.07
CA ASN A 5 -20.10 -16.46 14.00
C ASN A 5 -20.97 -15.44 13.24
N THR A 6 -22.26 -15.76 13.09
CA THR A 6 -23.25 -14.99 12.34
C THR A 6 -23.68 -13.68 13.01
N THR A 7 -23.20 -13.41 14.24
CA THR A 7 -23.48 -12.16 14.96
C THR A 7 -22.47 -11.04 14.70
N ILE A 8 -21.36 -11.35 14.03
CA ILE A 8 -20.30 -10.37 13.73
C ILE A 8 -20.68 -9.60 12.46
N ASP A 9 -20.68 -8.27 12.52
CA ASP A 9 -20.83 -7.46 11.30
C ASP A 9 -19.69 -7.75 10.31
N GLY A 10 -20.07 -8.22 9.13
CA GLY A 10 -19.16 -8.57 8.04
C GLY A 10 -18.74 -7.37 7.20
N SER A 11 -19.28 -6.18 7.49
CA SER A 11 -18.90 -4.95 6.81
C SER A 11 -17.42 -4.64 6.97
N CYS A 12 -16.85 -4.01 5.95
CA CYS A 12 -15.48 -3.53 5.99
C CYS A 12 -15.34 -2.44 7.05
N VAL A 13 -14.44 -2.66 8.00
CA VAL A 13 -14.21 -1.71 9.12
C VAL A 13 -13.65 -0.35 8.66
N GLN A 14 -13.22 -0.25 7.41
CA GLN A 14 -12.66 0.98 6.86
C GLN A 14 -13.74 1.90 6.28
N CYS A 15 -14.61 1.38 5.40
CA CYS A 15 -15.66 2.17 4.74
C CYS A 15 -17.08 1.93 5.27
N HIS A 16 -17.33 0.81 5.96
CA HIS A 16 -18.66 0.37 6.42
C HIS A 16 -19.73 0.27 5.33
N GLN A 17 -19.34 0.19 4.05
CA GLN A 17 -20.25 0.20 2.90
C GLN A 17 -20.38 -1.17 2.21
N HIS A 18 -19.33 -2.00 2.25
CA HIS A 18 -19.28 -3.27 1.55
C HIS A 18 -18.75 -4.36 2.49
N MET A 19 -18.97 -5.63 2.13
CA MET A 19 -18.43 -6.78 2.87
C MET A 19 -16.89 -6.77 2.88
N GLU A 20 -16.30 -7.07 4.04
CA GLU A 20 -14.85 -7.23 4.19
C GLU A 20 -14.38 -8.50 3.47
N THR A 21 -13.76 -8.33 2.30
CA THR A 21 -12.98 -9.36 1.62
C THR A 21 -11.52 -8.94 1.57
N ARG A 22 -10.59 -9.85 1.22
CA ARG A 22 -9.17 -9.49 1.01
C ARG A 22 -9.03 -8.35 0.00
N ASP A 23 -9.66 -8.51 -1.15
CA ASP A 23 -9.52 -7.58 -2.28
C ASP A 23 -10.10 -6.22 -1.93
N HIS A 24 -11.27 -6.22 -1.27
CA HIS A 24 -11.87 -5.00 -0.77
C HIS A 24 -11.00 -4.34 0.31
N LEU A 25 -10.58 -5.09 1.32
CA LEU A 25 -9.77 -4.57 2.42
C LEU A 25 -8.51 -3.86 1.93
N PHE A 26 -7.75 -4.52 1.05
CA PHE A 26 -6.45 -4.01 0.66
C PHE A 26 -6.52 -2.89 -0.35
N PHE A 27 -7.27 -3.02 -1.46
CA PHE A 27 -7.16 -1.99 -2.52
C PHE A 27 -8.46 -1.61 -3.21
N SER A 28 -9.55 -2.37 -3.10
CA SER A 28 -10.85 -1.98 -3.69
C SER A 28 -11.74 -1.14 -2.76
N CYS A 29 -11.41 -1.02 -1.46
CA CYS A 29 -12.10 -0.13 -0.53
C CYS A 29 -11.74 1.33 -0.81
N SER A 30 -12.70 2.25 -0.74
CA SER A 30 -12.46 3.69 -0.98
C SER A 30 -11.36 4.28 -0.10
N TYR A 31 -11.27 3.84 1.17
CA TYR A 31 -10.20 4.25 2.08
C TYR A 31 -8.82 3.81 1.58
N SER A 32 -8.64 2.51 1.35
CA SER A 32 -7.33 1.94 1.01
C SER A 32 -6.92 2.21 -0.45
N ALA A 33 -7.88 2.27 -1.38
CA ALA A 33 -7.70 2.71 -2.75
C ALA A 33 -7.14 4.13 -2.83
N THR A 34 -7.61 5.03 -1.96
CA THR A 34 -7.12 6.40 -1.87
C THR A 34 -5.66 6.44 -1.45
N VAL A 35 -5.29 5.67 -0.42
CA VAL A 35 -3.91 5.56 0.07
C VAL A 35 -3.00 5.00 -1.02
N LEU A 36 -3.38 3.87 -1.63
CA LEU A 36 -2.60 3.24 -2.70
C LEU A 36 -2.46 4.17 -3.90
N SER A 37 -3.52 4.88 -4.31
CA SER A 37 -3.47 5.80 -5.45
C SER A 37 -2.43 6.89 -5.26
N LYS A 38 -2.31 7.45 -4.06
CA LYS A 38 -1.30 8.48 -3.77
C LYS A 38 0.13 7.94 -3.79
N LEU A 39 0.33 6.71 -3.33
CA LEU A 39 1.66 6.11 -3.19
C LEU A 39 2.18 5.47 -4.48
N ALA A 40 1.29 4.87 -5.30
CA ALA A 40 1.71 3.95 -6.36
C ALA A 40 1.25 4.35 -7.76
N ARG A 41 0.33 5.32 -7.95
CA ARG A 41 -0.20 5.67 -9.27
C ARG A 41 0.88 6.09 -10.25
N ASN A 42 1.76 7.00 -9.85
CA ASN A 42 2.83 7.49 -10.71
C ASN A 42 3.96 6.45 -10.89
N LEU A 43 4.19 5.60 -9.88
CA LEU A 43 5.13 4.49 -9.99
C LEU A 43 4.64 3.42 -10.98
N MET A 44 3.35 3.08 -10.99
CA MET A 44 2.81 2.05 -11.87
C MET A 44 2.40 2.60 -13.24
N GLY A 45 2.16 3.91 -13.37
CA GLY A 45 1.75 4.56 -14.60
C GLY A 45 0.48 3.93 -15.18
N ASN A 46 0.52 3.57 -16.47
CA ASN A 46 -0.61 2.94 -17.18
C ASN A 46 -1.02 1.57 -16.61
N HIS A 47 -0.18 0.94 -15.78
CA HIS A 47 -0.49 -0.32 -15.12
C HIS A 47 -1.11 -0.16 -13.74
N PHE A 48 -1.36 1.08 -13.29
CA PHE A 48 -1.99 1.31 -12.00
C PHE A 48 -3.36 0.62 -11.93
N SER A 49 -3.59 -0.12 -10.85
CA SER A 49 -4.85 -0.80 -10.59
C SER A 49 -5.11 -0.87 -9.10
N THR A 50 -6.37 -0.89 -8.72
CA THR A 50 -6.85 -1.19 -7.36
C THR A 50 -7.33 -2.64 -7.25
N THR A 51 -7.32 -3.40 -8.35
CA THR A 51 -7.70 -4.81 -8.38
C THR A 51 -6.54 -5.66 -7.90
N TRP A 52 -6.77 -6.48 -6.87
CA TRP A 52 -5.75 -7.32 -6.25
C TRP A 52 -4.98 -8.19 -7.26
N SER A 53 -5.69 -8.90 -8.14
CA SER A 53 -5.06 -9.78 -9.14
C SER A 53 -4.11 -9.01 -10.07
N ASN A 54 -4.52 -7.84 -10.57
CA ASN A 54 -3.69 -7.00 -11.43
C ASN A 54 -2.44 -6.50 -10.71
N ILE A 55 -2.56 -6.11 -9.44
CA ILE A 55 -1.43 -5.69 -8.60
C ILE A 55 -0.44 -6.84 -8.42
N VAL A 56 -0.91 -8.05 -8.11
CA VAL A 56 -0.06 -9.24 -7.96
C VAL A 56 0.63 -9.61 -9.26
N ILE A 57 -0.10 -9.58 -10.39
CA ILE A 57 0.47 -9.83 -11.72
C ILE A 57 1.59 -8.82 -12.00
N TYR A 58 1.33 -7.52 -11.82
CA TYR A 58 2.33 -6.48 -12.04
C TYR A 58 3.56 -6.68 -11.15
N ALA A 59 3.35 -6.93 -9.85
CA ALA A 59 4.42 -7.17 -8.90
C ALA A 59 5.24 -8.44 -9.23
N SER A 60 4.68 -9.41 -9.94
CA SER A 60 5.34 -10.68 -10.28
C SER A 60 6.11 -10.64 -11.60
N GLN A 61 5.91 -9.60 -12.42
CA GLN A 61 6.60 -9.46 -13.70
C GLN A 61 8.11 -9.21 -13.53
N LYS A 62 8.89 -9.61 -14.53
CA LYS A 62 10.26 -9.11 -14.72
C LYS A 62 10.17 -7.81 -15.52
N GLN A 63 10.68 -6.72 -14.97
CA GLN A 63 10.70 -5.41 -15.62
C GLN A 63 12.14 -5.00 -15.94
N SER A 64 12.32 -4.21 -17.00
CA SER A 64 13.63 -3.66 -17.39
C SER A 64 14.18 -2.69 -16.35
N ASP A 65 13.31 -1.88 -15.73
CA ASP A 65 13.67 -0.99 -14.63
C ASP A 65 13.58 -1.71 -13.28
N GLY A 66 14.70 -2.29 -12.86
CA GLY A 66 14.81 -3.02 -11.61
C GLY A 66 14.64 -2.15 -10.36
N VAL A 67 15.00 -0.86 -10.41
CA VAL A 67 14.87 0.05 -9.26
C VAL A 67 13.41 0.43 -9.06
N LYS A 68 12.72 0.85 -10.13
CA LYS A 68 11.31 1.19 -10.10
C LYS A 68 10.45 0.00 -9.69
N LEU A 69 10.70 -1.19 -10.23
CA LEU A 69 9.98 -2.39 -9.83
C LEU A 69 10.22 -2.74 -8.34
N CYS A 70 11.47 -2.63 -7.87
CA CYS A 70 11.77 -2.87 -6.47
C CYS A 70 11.08 -1.87 -5.54
N LEU A 71 11.09 -0.58 -5.90
CA LEU A 71 10.41 0.47 -5.17
C LEU A 71 8.89 0.23 -5.13
N THR A 72 8.27 -0.10 -6.27
CA THR A 72 6.84 -0.43 -6.33
C THR A 72 6.50 -1.63 -5.45
N ARG A 73 7.30 -2.71 -5.50
CA ARG A 73 7.10 -3.88 -4.62
C ARG A 73 7.19 -3.51 -3.14
N TYR A 74 8.16 -2.67 -2.78
CA TYR A 74 8.33 -2.20 -1.42
C TYR A 74 7.13 -1.35 -0.97
N VAL A 75 6.67 -0.41 -1.80
CA VAL A 75 5.47 0.40 -1.53
C VAL A 75 4.23 -0.46 -1.36
N LEU A 76 4.03 -1.46 -2.23
CA LEU A 76 2.91 -2.41 -2.12
C LEU A 76 2.96 -3.20 -0.80
N GLN A 77 4.15 -3.66 -0.39
CA GLN A 77 4.35 -4.36 0.87
C GLN A 77 4.01 -3.44 2.07
N GLU A 78 4.61 -2.26 2.14
CA GLU A 78 4.41 -1.30 3.24
C GLU A 78 2.95 -0.85 3.34
N THR A 79 2.31 -0.61 2.19
CA THR A 79 0.90 -0.22 2.13
C THR A 79 -0.01 -1.35 2.61
N THR A 80 0.23 -2.59 2.15
CA THR A 80 -0.53 -3.78 2.58
C THR A 80 -0.42 -3.99 4.08
N TYR A 81 0.80 -3.93 4.63
CA TYR A 81 1.03 -4.08 6.06
C TYR A 81 0.36 -2.97 6.88
N SER A 82 0.50 -1.71 6.45
CA SER A 82 -0.07 -0.56 7.15
C SER A 82 -1.60 -0.59 7.17
N ILE A 83 -2.22 -1.02 6.07
CA ILE A 83 -3.68 -1.23 5.99
C ILE A 83 -4.13 -2.36 6.91
N TRP A 84 -3.39 -3.48 6.93
CA TRP A 84 -3.70 -4.60 7.83
C TRP A 84 -3.61 -4.16 9.30
N ARG A 85 -2.57 -3.39 9.66
CA ARG A 85 -2.40 -2.83 11.00
C ARG A 85 -3.58 -1.90 11.35
N GLU A 86 -3.91 -0.94 10.48
CA GLU A 86 -5.04 -0.02 10.67
C GLU A 86 -6.37 -0.78 10.84
N ARG A 87 -6.60 -1.84 10.04
CA ARG A 87 -7.78 -2.69 10.17
C ARG A 87 -7.87 -3.34 11.54
N ASN A 88 -6.76 -3.85 12.07
CA ASN A 88 -6.75 -4.48 13.39
C ASN A 88 -6.97 -3.43 14.49
N THR A 89 -6.29 -2.29 14.43
CA THR A 89 -6.48 -1.14 15.33
C THR A 89 -7.96 -0.77 15.43
N ARG A 90 -8.64 -0.57 14.29
CA ARG A 90 -10.09 -0.27 14.28
C ARG A 90 -10.96 -1.37 14.88
N LYS A 91 -10.63 -2.64 14.63
CA LYS A 91 -11.41 -3.77 15.21
C LYS A 91 -11.25 -3.89 16.71
N HIS A 92 -10.14 -3.41 17.27
CA HIS A 92 -9.89 -3.39 18.71
C HIS A 92 -10.41 -2.12 19.41
N GLY A 93 -11.14 -1.25 18.69
CA GLY A 93 -11.80 -0.08 19.26
C GLY A 93 -10.91 1.17 19.38
N ASP A 94 -9.70 1.13 18.81
CA ASP A 94 -8.82 2.29 18.78
C ASP A 94 -9.27 3.35 17.76
N THR A 95 -8.72 4.55 17.91
CA THR A 95 -9.02 5.72 17.07
C THR A 95 -8.78 5.45 15.58
N LYS A 96 -9.77 5.78 14.75
CA LYS A 96 -9.67 5.65 13.28
C LYS A 96 -8.64 6.65 12.74
N THR A 97 -7.66 6.16 11.99
CA THR A 97 -6.71 7.02 11.28
C THR A 97 -7.34 7.50 9.97
N PRO A 98 -7.32 8.80 9.62
CA PRO A 98 -7.70 9.25 8.29
C PRO A 98 -6.74 8.72 7.22
N SER A 99 -7.24 8.43 6.01
CA SER A 99 -6.43 7.89 4.90
C SER A 99 -5.23 8.78 4.57
N GLU A 100 -5.42 10.08 4.71
CA GLU A 100 -4.39 11.09 4.52
C GLU A 100 -3.24 11.00 5.54
N VAL A 101 -3.55 10.67 6.79
CA VAL A 101 -2.52 10.46 7.83
C VAL A 101 -1.77 9.16 7.55
N LEU A 102 -2.48 8.09 7.17
CA LEU A 102 -1.88 6.81 6.82
C LEU A 102 -0.93 6.95 5.61
N PHE A 103 -1.36 7.69 4.58
CA PHE A 103 -0.53 8.06 3.44
C PHE A 103 0.77 8.72 3.86
N ARG A 104 0.72 9.80 4.66
CA ARG A 104 1.93 10.52 5.12
C ARG A 104 2.87 9.65 5.95
N ASN A 105 2.31 8.74 6.75
CA ASN A 105 3.11 7.80 7.52
C ASN A 105 3.88 6.84 6.62
N ILE A 106 3.21 6.27 5.61
CA ILE A 106 3.86 5.37 4.65
C ILE A 106 4.88 6.12 3.79
N ASP A 107 4.55 7.32 3.31
CA ASP A 107 5.49 8.16 2.55
C ASP A 107 6.79 8.41 3.34
N ARG A 108 6.68 8.77 4.62
CA ARG A 108 7.84 8.94 5.49
C ARG A 108 8.64 7.65 5.64
N LEU A 109 7.99 6.49 5.81
CA LEU A 109 8.67 5.19 5.91
C LEU A 109 9.44 4.87 4.63
N VAL A 110 8.83 5.12 3.46
CA VAL A 110 9.47 4.88 2.16
C VAL A 110 10.65 5.83 1.92
N LYS A 111 10.51 7.12 2.26
CA LYS A 111 11.62 8.09 2.23
C LYS A 111 12.78 7.63 3.10
N ASN A 112 12.52 7.30 4.36
CA ASN A 112 13.55 6.84 5.29
C ASN A 112 14.26 5.57 4.79
N ARG A 113 13.49 4.60 4.29
CA ARG A 113 14.07 3.36 3.76
C ARG A 113 14.92 3.64 2.54
N THR A 114 14.41 4.38 1.56
CA THR A 114 15.14 4.67 0.32
C THR A 114 16.39 5.50 0.57
N MET A 115 16.38 6.47 1.50
CA MET A 115 17.58 7.20 1.95
C MET A 115 18.62 6.29 2.59
N SER A 116 18.22 5.29 3.39
CA SER A 116 19.18 4.33 3.97
C SER A 116 19.88 3.47 2.91
N LEU A 117 19.22 3.26 1.76
CA LEU A 117 19.73 2.45 0.65
C LEU A 117 20.62 3.23 -0.33
N THR A 118 20.73 4.56 -0.22
CA THR A 118 21.65 5.35 -1.04
C THR A 118 23.09 5.35 -0.49
N SER A 119 23.36 4.56 0.55
CA SER A 119 24.71 4.33 1.09
C SER A 119 25.64 3.68 0.05
N PRO A 120 26.96 3.97 0.05
CA PRO A 120 27.93 3.38 -0.89
C PRO A 120 27.90 1.85 -0.98
N HIS A 121 27.45 1.16 0.08
CA HIS A 121 27.30 -0.29 0.12
C HIS A 121 26.09 -0.84 -0.65
N ALA A 122 25.17 0.01 -1.11
CA ALA A 122 23.91 -0.37 -1.76
C ALA A 122 23.69 0.38 -3.10
N GLN A 123 24.76 0.52 -3.89
CA GLN A 123 24.81 1.28 -5.16
C GLN A 123 23.68 0.95 -6.15
N ARG A 124 23.17 -0.29 -6.14
CA ARG A 124 22.04 -0.73 -6.98
C ARG A 124 20.75 0.07 -6.76
N PHE A 125 20.57 0.70 -5.59
CA PHE A 125 19.39 1.46 -5.22
C PHE A 125 19.68 2.95 -4.99
N ALA A 126 20.84 3.45 -5.45
CA ALA A 126 21.26 4.83 -5.25
C ALA A 126 20.23 5.86 -5.79
N THR A 127 19.47 5.49 -6.82
CA THR A 127 18.44 6.35 -7.43
C THR A 127 17.04 6.16 -6.84
N ALA A 128 16.83 5.23 -5.90
CA ALA A 128 15.51 4.89 -5.39
C ALA A 128 14.84 6.06 -4.66
N TYR A 129 15.60 6.84 -3.88
CA TYR A 129 15.08 8.03 -3.21
C TYR A 129 14.65 9.11 -4.21
N GLN A 130 15.47 9.36 -5.23
CA GLN A 130 15.18 10.33 -6.29
C GLN A 130 13.94 9.90 -7.11
N ALA A 131 13.83 8.60 -7.41
CA ALA A 131 12.65 8.05 -8.05
C ALA A 131 11.38 8.19 -7.18
N TRP A 132 11.50 8.04 -5.86
CA TRP A 132 10.37 8.21 -4.94
C TRP A 132 9.88 9.65 -4.87
N ILE A 133 10.77 10.62 -4.63
CA ILE A 133 10.37 12.05 -4.52
C ILE A 133 9.83 12.61 -5.84
N GLY A 134 10.24 12.08 -6.99
CA GLY A 134 9.68 12.44 -8.29
C GLY A 134 8.33 11.79 -8.57
N ALA A 135 8.02 10.67 -7.92
CA ALA A 135 6.78 9.93 -8.12
C ALA A 135 5.67 10.34 -7.16
N VAL A 136 5.98 10.70 -5.92
CA VAL A 136 4.98 11.01 -4.88
C VAL A 136 5.13 12.47 -4.45
N PRO A 137 4.12 13.32 -4.71
CA PRO A 137 4.13 14.72 -4.31
C PRO A 137 4.00 14.91 -2.79
#